data_AF-A0A0B2JWX8-F1
#
_entry.id   AF-A0A0B2JWX8-F1
#
_cell.length_a   1.000
_cell.length_b   1.000
_cell.length_c   1.000
_cell.angle_alpha   90.00
_cell.angle_beta   90.00
_cell.angle_gamma   90.00
#
_symmetry.space_group_name_H-M   'P 1'
#
loop_
_entity.id
_entity.type
_entity.pdbx_description
1 polymer ?
#
loop_
_entity_poly.entity_id
_entity_poly.type
_entity_poly.pdbx_seq_one_letter_code
_entity_poly.pdbx_strand_id
1 'polypeptide(L)' 'MRIEKSFTSNHRLREWLESKSWEFGSTEMFYVWLEHFFEEGNRVSVKGAACDYHDCVDVFEAGNDE' A
#
# COMPACT_ATOMS: atom_id res chain seq x y z
N MET A 1 -12.79 5.09 11.61
CA MET A 1 -12.07 6.36 11.41
C MET A 1 -11.32 6.23 10.09
N ARG A 2 -11.61 7.07 9.09
CA ARG A 2 -10.99 6.95 7.76
C ARG A 2 -9.53 7.37 7.84
N ILE A 3 -8.62 6.52 7.36
CA ILE A 3 -7.21 6.81 7.17
C ILE A 3 -7.01 7.33 5.74
N GLU A 4 -6.31 8.46 5.61
CA GLU A 4 -5.91 9.02 4.33
C GLU A 4 -4.39 9.14 4.30
N LYS A 5 -3.76 8.48 3.32
CA LYS A 5 -2.32 8.53 3.08
C LYS A 5 -2.05 9.22 1.75
N SER A 6 -1.16 10.21 1.78
CA SER A 6 -0.72 10.89 0.56
C SER A 6 0.79 10.87 0.50
N PHE A 7 1.32 10.41 -0.63
CA PHE A 7 2.74 10.26 -0.88
C PHE A 7 3.17 11.15 -2.04
N THR A 8 4.41 11.62 -1.99
CA THR A 8 5.00 12.46 -3.05
C THR A 8 5.59 11.63 -4.19
N SER A 9 5.72 10.30 -4.03
CA SER A 9 6.27 9.38 -5.02
C SER A 9 5.92 7.92 -4.72
N ASN A 10 6.03 7.04 -5.73
CA ASN A 10 5.87 5.59 -5.56
C ASN A 10 6.91 5.00 -4.61
N HIS A 11 8.14 5.55 -4.59
CA HIS A 11 9.16 5.11 -3.64
C HIS A 11 8.73 5.31 -2.18
N ARG A 12 8.12 6.46 -1.85
CA ARG A 12 7.60 6.71 -0.49
C ARG A 12 6.37 5.84 -0.16
N LEU A 13 5.52 5.58 -1.15
CA LEU A 13 4.42 4.63 -1.01
C LEU A 13 4.98 3.23 -0.69
N ARG A 14 5.99 2.79 -1.42
CA ARG A 14 6.64 1.51 -1.22
C ARG A 14 7.27 1.36 0.16
N GLU A 15 8.07 2.33 0.62
CA GLU A 15 8.65 2.30 1.98
C GLU A 15 7.56 2.12 3.06
N TRP A 16 6.39 2.76 2.87
CA TRP A 16 5.26 2.60 3.77
C TRP A 16 4.63 1.20 3.69
N LEU A 17 4.45 0.66 2.47
CA LEU A 17 3.94 -0.69 2.26
C LEU A 17 4.88 -1.76 2.83
N GLU A 18 6.18 -1.62 2.61
CA GLU A 18 7.22 -2.47 3.21
C GLU A 18 7.17 -2.39 4.73
N SER A 19 7.22 -1.18 5.30
CA SER A 19 7.09 -1.01 6.75
C SER A 19 5.82 -1.67 7.30
N LYS A 20 4.72 -1.65 6.54
CA LYS A 20 3.48 -2.33 6.92
C LYS A 20 3.58 -3.84 6.79
N SER A 21 4.19 -4.37 5.73
CA SER A 21 4.32 -5.82 5.53
C SER A 21 5.10 -6.48 6.66
N TRP A 22 6.08 -5.80 7.26
CA TRP A 22 6.82 -6.30 8.44
C TRP A 22 5.96 -6.49 9.70
N GLU A 23 4.76 -5.89 9.76
CA GLU A 23 3.81 -6.09 10.86
C GLU A 23 3.05 -7.43 10.74
N PHE A 24 3.14 -8.10 9.59
CA PHE A 24 2.40 -9.33 9.29
C PHE A 24 3.34 -10.55 9.24
N GLY A 25 2.79 -11.72 9.58
CA GLY A 25 3.55 -12.99 9.57
C GLY A 25 3.79 -13.56 8.17
N SER A 26 3.16 -13.01 7.13
CA SER A 26 3.36 -13.41 5.73
C SER A 26 2.89 -12.30 4.77
N THR A 27 3.38 -12.34 3.54
CA THR A 27 2.94 -11.45 2.46
C THR A 27 1.45 -11.63 2.13
N GLU A 28 0.94 -12.86 2.17
CA GLU A 28 -0.50 -13.13 1.97
C GLU A 28 -1.38 -12.40 2.98
N MET A 29 -1.00 -12.42 4.27
CA MET A 29 -1.74 -11.71 5.33
C MET A 29 -1.67 -10.19 5.15
N PHE A 30 -0.55 -9.68 4.65
CA PHE A 30 -0.41 -8.27 4.28
C PHE A 30 -1.35 -7.88 3.13
N TYR A 31 -1.46 -8.70 2.09
CA TYR A 31 -2.38 -8.45 0.97
C TYR A 31 -3.86 -8.47 1.41
N VAL A 32 -4.26 -9.42 2.25
CA VAL A 32 -5.61 -9.44 2.85
C VAL A 32 -5.88 -8.17 3.66
N TRP A 33 -4.91 -7.73 4.46
CA TRP A 33 -5.04 -6.47 5.19
C TRP A 33 -5.17 -5.26 4.25
N LEU A 34 -4.37 -5.21 3.18
CA LEU A 34 -4.37 -4.10 2.23
C LEU A 34 -5.70 -4.01 1.46
N GLU A 35 -6.28 -5.15 1.08
CA GLU A 35 -7.62 -5.22 0.48
C GLU A 35 -8.68 -4.65 1.44
N HIS A 36 -8.73 -5.16 2.68
CA HIS A 36 -9.66 -4.65 3.70
C HIS A 36 -9.44 -3.17 4.02
N PHE A 37 -8.19 -2.69 3.99
CA PHE A 37 -7.87 -1.28 4.19
C PHE A 37 -8.65 -0.41 3.21
N PHE A 38 -8.74 -0.78 1.93
CA PHE A 38 -9.52 -0.05 0.94
C PHE A 38 -11.03 -0.27 1.08
N GLU A 39 -11.49 -1.49 1.42
CA GLU A 39 -12.91 -1.79 1.65
C GLU A 39 -13.52 -0.98 2.81
N GLU A 40 -12.74 -0.73 3.86
CA GLU A 40 -13.12 0.16 4.97
C GLU A 40 -13.24 1.64 4.55
N GLY A 41 -12.92 1.96 3.29
CA GLY A 41 -13.00 3.28 2.71
C GLY A 41 -11.79 4.16 3.03
N ASN A 42 -10.67 3.57 3.45
CA ASN A 42 -9.40 4.27 3.57
C ASN A 42 -8.84 4.59 2.17
N ARG A 43 -7.97 5.60 2.09
CA ARG A 43 -7.50 6.13 0.80
C ARG A 43 -6.00 6.29 0.76
N VAL A 44 -5.41 5.93 -0.38
CA VAL A 44 -4.02 6.19 -0.73
C VAL A 44 -3.99 7.10 -1.95
N SER A 45 -3.03 8.02 -1.99
CA SER A 45 -2.76 8.82 -3.18
C SER A 45 -1.26 9.03 -3.37
N VAL A 46 -0.82 9.10 -4.63
CA VAL A 46 0.54 9.48 -5.01
C VAL A 46 0.47 10.69 -5.92
N LYS A 47 1.15 11.78 -5.55
CA LYS A 47 1.15 13.05 -6.32
C LYS A 47 -0.27 13.56 -6.64
N GLY A 48 -1.22 13.32 -5.73
CA GLY A 48 -2.62 13.72 -5.89
C GLY A 48 -3.47 12.79 -6.76
N ALA A 49 -2.89 11.76 -7.39
CA ALA A 49 -3.64 10.69 -8.03
C ALA A 49 -4.05 9.66 -6.98
N ALA A 50 -5.33 9.24 -6.99
CA ALA A 50 -5.79 8.17 -6.11
C ALA A 50 -5.17 6.84 -6.54
N CYS A 51 -4.80 6.02 -5.56
CA CYS A 51 -4.35 4.65 -5.76
C CYS A 51 -5.40 3.69 -5.20
N ASP A 52 -5.59 2.56 -5.87
CA ASP A 52 -6.35 1.44 -5.35
C ASP A 52 -5.44 0.30 -4.85
N TYR A 53 -6.07 -0.83 -4.50
CA TYR A 53 -5.37 -2.02 -4.04
C TYR A 53 -4.31 -2.51 -5.05
N HIS A 54 -4.66 -2.58 -6.34
CA HIS A 54 -3.77 -3.10 -7.37
C HIS A 54 -2.59 -2.15 -7.61
N ASP A 55 -2.82 -0.83 -7.63
CA ASP A 55 -1.74 0.15 -7.72
C ASP A 55 -0.72 -0.01 -6.57
N CYS A 56 -1.21 -0.28 -5.35
CA CYS A 56 -0.34 -0.51 -4.21
C CYS A 56 0.43 -1.84 -4.30
N VAL A 57 -0.20 -2.91 -4.77
CA VAL A 57 0.47 -4.21 -4.99
C VAL A 57 1.56 -4.07 -6.05
N ASP A 58 1.25 -3.45 -7.19
CA ASP A 58 2.23 -3.22 -8.28
C ASP A 58 3.44 -2.44 -7.76
N VAL A 59 3.23 -1.40 -6.96
CA VAL A 59 4.32 -0.60 -6.37
C VAL A 59 5.16 -1.40 -5.36
N PHE A 60 4.54 -2.29 -4.59
CA PHE A 60 5.22 -3.14 -3.62
C PHE A 60 6.09 -4.20 -4.30
N GLU A 61 5.57 -4.84 -5.34
CA GLU A 61 6.27 -5.92 -6.05
C GLU A 61 7.37 -5.40 -6.99
N ALA A 62 7.22 -4.20 -7.56
CA ALA A 62 8.13 -3.61 -8.55
C ALA A 62 9.60 -3.39 -8.12
N GLY A 63 10.02 -3.80 -6.94
CA GLY A 63 11.44 -4.10 -6.77
C GLY A 63 11.73 -5.12 -5.69
N ASN A 64 10.87 -6.12 -5.59
CA ASN A 64 11.30 -7.45 -5.18
C ASN A 64 11.99 -8.20 -6.34
N ASP A 65 12.03 -7.62 -7.55
CA ASP A 65 12.71 -8.12 -8.75
C ASP A 65 14.23 -7.76 -8.83
N GLU A 66 14.83 -7.17 -7.80
CA GLU A 66 16.30 -6.87 -7.73
C GLU A 66 17.07 -7.81 -6.80
#